data_AF-A0A0D8Y492-F1
#
_entry.id   AF-A0A0D8Y492-F1
#
_cell.length_a   1.000
_cell.length_b   1.000
_cell.length_c   1.000
_cell.angle_alpha   90.00
_cell.angle_beta   90.00
_cell.angle_gamma   90.00
#
_symmetry.space_group_name_H-M   'P 1'
#
loop_
_entity.id
_entity.type
_entity.pdbx_description
1 polymer ?
#
loop_
_entity_poly.entity_id
_entity_poly.type
_entity_poly.pdbx_seq_one_letter_code
_entity_poly.pdbx_strand_id
1 'polypeptide(L)'
;MEIMSINCPATIKIQAAAFAESKIGLPYNDIFSPNCINSGGEASYYCSQLITEAYKGKFEFPEHKLNFRTKGGKFIEFWQQYYEERRCKIPQGEEGSHPSSIRRASELEMRLSRSFLQGMLRIGDVTDALHFINGAQVNFTSGKKFEVIEPRSGCKLVDCHSATTKEVAYAVEVAHKSQSKWYKMGWLERGNVLKNVSQILTNHCEEISRWESLDSGKPLYEARLDLQSCIDTFNYFAGLGQALMGDHIPLQQDLFAYTKREPFGVVGCIGAWNYPLQTCTWKVAPALACGNSVVYKPSPLTPVSAIILAKVLQFAGLPDGVFNVVQVKFFAVL
;
A
#
# COMPACT_ATOMS: atom_id res chain seq x y z
N MET A 1 -0.36 18.13 -2.77
CA MET A 1 -0.68 19.00 -3.92
C MET A 1 -0.89 18.07 -5.10
N GLU A 2 -2.05 18.13 -5.72
CA GLU A 2 -2.58 17.15 -6.69
C GLU A 2 -2.45 17.70 -8.12
N ILE A 3 -2.14 16.90 -9.15
CA ILE A 3 -2.29 17.33 -10.56
C ILE A 3 -3.62 16.75 -11.08
N MET A 4 -4.62 17.60 -11.30
CA MET A 4 -5.98 17.21 -11.70
C MET A 4 -6.15 17.16 -13.22
N SER A 5 -5.53 18.09 -13.92
CA SER A 5 -5.59 18.21 -15.37
C SER A 5 -4.35 18.93 -15.87
N ILE A 6 -3.98 18.65 -17.13
CA ILE A 6 -2.91 19.36 -17.82
C ILE A 6 -3.58 20.23 -18.87
N ASN A 7 -3.51 21.54 -18.67
CA ASN A 7 -4.09 22.52 -19.58
C ASN A 7 -3.10 22.85 -20.71
N CYS A 8 -2.98 21.93 -21.67
CA CYS A 8 -2.12 22.09 -22.84
C CYS A 8 -2.81 21.63 -24.14
N PRO A 9 -2.31 22.05 -25.32
CA PRO A 9 -2.84 21.63 -26.62
C PRO A 9 -2.93 20.10 -26.75
N ALA A 10 -3.98 19.62 -27.44
CA ALA A 10 -4.21 18.18 -27.64
C ALA A 10 -3.01 17.47 -28.29
N THR A 11 -2.29 18.15 -29.17
CA THR A 11 -1.07 17.64 -29.81
C THR A 11 0.04 17.29 -28.81
N ILE A 12 0.21 18.09 -27.75
CA ILE A 12 1.18 17.82 -26.68
C ILE A 12 0.74 16.64 -25.83
N LYS A 13 -0.56 16.52 -25.53
CA LYS A 13 -1.13 15.37 -24.82
C LYS A 13 -0.93 14.07 -25.60
N ILE A 14 -1.14 14.10 -26.91
CA ILE A 14 -0.93 12.95 -27.81
C ILE A 14 0.55 12.54 -27.84
N GLN A 15 1.47 13.50 -27.91
CA GLN A 15 2.91 13.20 -27.86
C GLN A 15 3.33 12.57 -26.53
N ALA A 16 2.83 13.10 -25.41
CA ALA A 16 3.09 12.52 -24.08
C ALA A 16 2.49 11.12 -23.94
N ALA A 17 1.29 10.89 -24.48
CA ALA A 17 0.68 9.57 -24.53
C ALA A 17 1.50 8.58 -25.37
N ALA A 18 1.96 8.98 -26.57
CA ALA A 18 2.81 8.16 -27.42
C ALA A 18 4.16 7.83 -26.74
N PHE A 19 4.73 8.76 -25.99
CA PHE A 19 5.92 8.49 -25.18
C PHE A 19 5.63 7.46 -24.08
N ALA A 20 4.52 7.59 -23.36
CA ALA A 20 4.14 6.62 -22.33
C ALA A 20 3.88 5.23 -22.92
N GLU A 21 3.21 5.16 -24.08
CA GLU A 21 2.99 3.92 -24.83
C GLU A 21 4.29 3.24 -25.25
N SER A 22 5.32 4.02 -25.61
CA SER A 22 6.65 3.48 -25.96
C SER A 22 7.31 2.72 -24.81
N LYS A 23 6.83 2.90 -23.56
CA LYS A 23 7.34 2.21 -22.37
C LYS A 23 6.56 0.95 -22.02
N ILE A 24 5.41 0.71 -22.67
CA ILE A 24 4.60 -0.50 -22.45
C ILE A 24 5.36 -1.73 -22.97
N GLY A 25 5.40 -2.80 -22.19
CA GLY A 25 6.05 -4.06 -22.55
C GLY A 25 7.53 -4.16 -22.18
N LEU A 26 8.14 -3.08 -21.67
CA LEU A 26 9.49 -3.15 -21.10
C LEU A 26 9.50 -3.94 -19.78
N PRO A 27 10.56 -4.71 -19.47
CA PRO A 27 10.72 -5.37 -18.18
C PRO A 27 10.66 -4.37 -17.03
N TYR A 28 10.09 -4.75 -15.88
CA TYR A 28 9.92 -3.86 -14.72
C TYR A 28 11.23 -3.16 -14.29
N ASN A 29 12.35 -3.90 -14.29
CA ASN A 29 13.68 -3.35 -13.94
C ASN A 29 14.26 -2.41 -15.01
N ASP A 30 13.77 -2.49 -16.24
CA ASP A 30 14.16 -1.59 -17.33
C ASP A 30 13.33 -0.30 -17.31
N ILE A 31 12.11 -0.35 -16.81
CA ILE A 31 11.30 0.85 -16.55
C ILE A 31 11.79 1.56 -15.28
N PHE A 32 12.17 0.81 -14.24
CA PHE A 32 12.51 1.33 -12.91
C PHE A 32 13.90 0.91 -12.42
N SER A 33 14.94 1.38 -13.10
CA SER A 33 16.34 1.11 -12.71
C SER A 33 16.80 2.05 -11.57
N PRO A 34 17.50 1.54 -10.53
CA PRO A 34 18.04 2.36 -9.45
C PRO A 34 18.95 3.51 -9.92
N ASN A 35 19.62 3.30 -11.06
CA ASN A 35 20.56 4.27 -11.64
C ASN A 35 19.94 5.06 -12.79
N CYS A 36 18.62 4.95 -13.02
CA CYS A 36 17.91 5.57 -14.13
C CYS A 36 18.46 5.17 -15.52
N ILE A 37 19.04 3.96 -15.64
CA ILE A 37 19.53 3.39 -16.90
C ILE A 37 19.05 1.94 -17.02
N ASN A 38 18.36 1.61 -18.11
CA ASN A 38 17.84 0.27 -18.36
C ASN A 38 18.93 -0.70 -18.86
N SER A 39 18.59 -1.99 -19.01
CA SER A 39 19.52 -3.03 -19.48
C SER A 39 20.10 -2.77 -20.88
N GLY A 40 19.43 -1.94 -21.70
CA GLY A 40 19.88 -1.50 -23.02
C GLY A 40 20.73 -0.23 -23.02
N GLY A 41 21.01 0.37 -21.86
CA GLY A 41 21.78 1.61 -21.74
C GLY A 41 20.97 2.89 -21.98
N GLU A 42 19.65 2.80 -22.11
CA GLU A 42 18.76 3.96 -22.28
C GLU A 42 18.24 4.48 -20.93
N ALA A 43 17.75 5.71 -20.92
CA ALA A 43 17.19 6.33 -19.73
C ALA A 43 15.95 5.57 -19.21
N SER A 44 16.00 5.25 -17.91
CA SER A 44 14.95 4.59 -17.13
C SER A 44 14.43 5.58 -16.08
N TYR A 45 13.17 5.49 -15.67
CA TYR A 45 12.51 6.54 -14.90
C TYR A 45 11.57 5.97 -13.85
N TYR A 46 11.62 6.49 -12.62
CA TYR A 46 10.64 6.13 -11.59
C TYR A 46 9.20 6.50 -12.01
N CYS A 47 8.20 5.81 -11.44
CA CYS A 47 6.77 6.02 -11.78
C CYS A 47 6.35 7.50 -11.79
N SER A 48 6.82 8.26 -10.79
CA SER A 48 6.53 9.68 -10.64
C SER A 48 7.27 10.59 -11.62
N GLN A 49 8.36 10.11 -12.22
CA GLN A 49 9.19 10.87 -13.16
C GLN A 49 8.74 10.69 -14.61
N LEU A 50 8.07 9.57 -14.93
CA LEU A 50 7.57 9.27 -16.28
C LEU A 50 6.65 10.37 -16.83
N ILE A 51 5.74 10.88 -16.00
CA ILE A 51 4.84 11.98 -16.40
C ILE A 51 5.66 13.24 -16.70
N THR A 52 6.63 13.57 -15.86
CA THR A 52 7.44 14.78 -16.07
C THR A 52 8.26 14.70 -17.35
N GLU A 53 8.85 13.53 -17.64
CA GLU A 53 9.66 13.31 -18.83
C GLU A 53 8.82 13.25 -20.11
N ALA A 54 7.61 12.68 -20.06
CA ALA A 54 6.66 12.69 -21.18
C ALA A 54 6.30 14.11 -21.65
N TYR A 55 6.45 15.10 -20.77
CA TYR A 55 6.14 16.50 -21.01
C TYR A 55 7.40 17.41 -21.03
N LYS A 56 8.60 16.82 -21.05
CA LYS A 56 9.89 17.55 -21.04
C LYS A 56 10.08 18.40 -22.29
N GLY A 57 10.58 19.62 -22.11
CA GLY A 57 10.77 20.59 -23.20
C GLY A 57 9.47 21.20 -23.75
N LYS A 58 8.31 20.83 -23.18
CA LYS A 58 6.99 21.39 -23.50
C LYS A 58 6.45 22.31 -22.40
N PHE A 59 7.03 22.23 -21.19
CA PHE A 59 6.75 23.11 -20.07
C PHE A 59 8.06 23.51 -19.40
N GLU A 60 8.14 24.77 -18.96
CA GLU A 60 9.09 25.16 -17.92
C GLU A 60 8.51 24.71 -16.58
N PHE A 61 9.06 23.62 -16.04
CA PHE A 61 8.83 23.29 -14.65
C PHE A 61 9.60 24.33 -13.82
N PRO A 62 8.99 24.98 -12.82
CA PRO A 62 9.70 25.90 -11.97
C PRO A 62 10.86 25.18 -11.31
N GLU A 63 11.98 25.89 -11.26
CA GLU A 63 13.23 25.47 -10.66
C GLU A 63 12.94 25.00 -9.22
N HIS A 64 12.97 23.68 -8.99
CA HIS A 64 12.66 23.15 -7.68
C HIS A 64 13.92 22.91 -6.89
N LYS A 65 14.03 23.66 -5.82
CA LYS A 65 15.18 23.63 -4.93
C LYS A 65 14.95 22.56 -3.88
N LEU A 66 15.84 21.59 -3.82
CA LEU A 66 15.80 20.55 -2.80
C LEU A 66 15.77 21.21 -1.41
N ASN A 67 14.84 20.75 -0.57
CA ASN A 67 14.64 21.28 0.77
C ASN A 67 14.68 20.17 1.81
N PHE A 68 15.81 20.10 2.50
CA PHE A 68 16.11 19.18 3.59
C PHE A 68 15.95 19.84 4.96
N ARG A 69 15.19 20.94 5.04
CA ARG A 69 14.92 21.66 6.29
C ARG A 69 13.54 21.33 6.86
N THR A 70 13.47 21.28 8.18
CA THR A 70 12.25 21.26 8.98
C THR A 70 11.45 22.55 8.79
N LYS A 71 10.20 22.57 9.29
CA LYS A 71 9.36 23.79 9.29
C LYS A 71 10.01 24.97 10.04
N GLY A 72 10.88 24.68 11.02
CA GLY A 72 11.68 25.67 11.75
C GLY A 72 12.97 26.11 11.06
N GLY A 73 13.21 25.70 9.81
CA GLY A 73 14.37 26.12 9.02
C GLY A 73 15.68 25.41 9.35
N LYS A 74 15.72 24.53 10.35
CA LYS A 74 16.88 23.66 10.64
C LYS A 74 16.94 22.51 9.66
N PHE A 75 18.15 22.07 9.28
CA PHE A 75 18.32 20.83 8.53
C PHE A 75 17.75 19.63 9.31
N ILE A 76 17.16 18.72 8.57
CA ILE A 76 16.66 17.45 9.07
C ILE A 76 17.88 16.57 9.36
N GLU A 77 18.02 16.17 10.62
CA GLU A 77 19.20 15.46 11.14
C GLU A 77 19.57 14.23 10.32
N PHE A 78 18.58 13.43 9.93
CA PHE A 78 18.79 12.27 9.06
C PHE A 78 19.54 12.62 7.77
N TRP A 79 19.11 13.67 7.07
CA TRP A 79 19.76 14.08 5.82
C TRP A 79 21.15 14.64 6.07
N GLN A 80 21.39 15.29 7.20
CA GLN A 80 22.74 15.72 7.59
C GLN A 80 23.66 14.51 7.72
N GLN A 81 23.26 13.51 8.52
CA GLN A 81 24.02 12.28 8.72
C GLN A 81 24.23 11.51 7.40
N TYR A 82 23.16 11.33 6.61
CA TYR A 82 23.19 10.63 5.32
C TYR A 82 24.24 11.21 4.36
N TYR A 83 24.27 12.54 4.21
CA TYR A 83 25.21 13.20 3.31
C TYR A 83 26.63 13.30 3.92
N GLU A 84 26.75 13.45 5.24
CA GLU A 84 28.04 13.45 5.95
C GLU A 84 28.77 12.10 5.82
N GLU A 85 28.06 10.98 6.04
CA GLU A 85 28.59 9.61 5.86
C GLU A 85 29.15 9.39 4.45
N ARG A 86 28.51 10.01 3.45
CA ARG A 86 28.88 9.91 2.03
C ARG A 86 29.92 10.95 1.61
N ARG A 87 30.38 11.80 2.53
CA ARG A 87 31.31 12.91 2.28
C ARG A 87 30.80 13.85 1.19
N CYS A 88 29.49 14.05 1.13
CA CYS A 88 28.80 14.90 0.17
C CYS A 88 28.16 16.09 0.90
N LYS A 89 28.01 17.22 0.19
CA LYS A 89 27.21 18.33 0.69
C LYS A 89 25.73 17.96 0.56
N ILE A 90 24.92 18.38 1.54
CA ILE A 90 23.47 18.37 1.40
C ILE A 90 23.15 19.31 0.25
N PRO A 91 22.50 18.84 -0.84
CA PRO A 91 22.24 19.66 -2.03
C PRO A 91 21.06 20.60 -1.80
N GLN A 92 21.02 21.26 -0.64
CA GLN A 92 19.99 22.20 -0.26
C GLN A 92 20.03 23.40 -1.20
N GLY A 93 18.89 23.71 -1.82
CA GLY A 93 18.84 24.81 -2.76
C GLY A 93 19.22 24.42 -4.19
N GLU A 94 19.77 23.22 -4.42
CA GLU A 94 20.12 22.73 -5.74
C GLU A 94 18.87 22.24 -6.49
N GLU A 95 18.96 22.21 -7.82
CA GLU A 95 17.90 21.71 -8.69
C GLU A 95 17.68 20.21 -8.45
N GLY A 96 16.46 19.83 -8.09
CA GLY A 96 16.12 18.43 -7.92
C GLY A 96 14.74 18.17 -7.31
N SER A 97 14.30 16.92 -7.37
CA SER A 97 13.04 16.46 -6.78
C SER A 97 13.31 15.64 -5.52
N HIS A 98 12.99 16.22 -4.36
CA HIS A 98 12.91 15.50 -3.08
C HIS A 98 11.57 14.74 -3.01
N PRO A 99 11.44 13.57 -2.34
CA PRO A 99 10.17 12.84 -2.23
C PRO A 99 8.99 13.68 -1.70
N SER A 100 9.28 14.72 -0.92
CA SER A 100 8.29 15.68 -0.40
C SER A 100 8.06 16.92 -1.28
N SER A 101 8.71 16.99 -2.44
CA SER A 101 8.82 18.17 -3.30
C SER A 101 8.25 17.87 -4.67
N ILE A 102 7.03 18.34 -4.89
CA ILE A 102 6.27 18.09 -6.12
C ILE A 102 6.66 19.14 -7.16
N ARG A 103 7.03 18.70 -8.38
CA ARG A 103 7.25 19.58 -9.55
C ARG A 103 5.90 20.17 -9.99
N ARG A 104 5.82 21.49 -10.22
CA ARG A 104 4.54 22.18 -10.53
C ARG A 104 4.66 23.11 -11.75
N ALA A 105 4.23 22.71 -12.94
CA ALA A 105 4.07 23.67 -14.04
C ALA A 105 2.81 24.56 -13.88
N SER A 106 2.82 25.76 -14.47
CA SER A 106 1.69 26.72 -14.46
C SER A 106 0.42 26.18 -15.10
N GLU A 107 0.60 25.20 -15.99
CA GLU A 107 -0.43 24.57 -16.81
C GLU A 107 -1.04 23.34 -16.11
N LEU A 108 -0.54 23.00 -14.90
CA LEU A 108 -1.11 21.95 -14.06
C LEU A 108 -2.16 22.54 -13.14
N GLU A 109 -3.41 22.15 -13.33
CA GLU A 109 -4.46 22.48 -12.37
C GLU A 109 -4.25 21.63 -11.12
N MET A 110 -3.97 22.28 -9.99
CA MET A 110 -3.73 21.59 -8.72
C MET A 110 -4.65 22.09 -7.61
N ARG A 111 -5.37 21.17 -6.96
CA ARG A 111 -6.13 21.48 -5.76
C ARG A 111 -5.35 21.12 -4.50
N LEU A 112 -5.38 22.05 -3.54
CA LEU A 112 -4.93 21.84 -2.16
C LEU A 112 -6.18 21.59 -1.32
N SER A 113 -6.51 20.32 -1.05
CA SER A 113 -7.51 20.04 -0.03
C SER A 113 -6.86 20.25 1.35
N ARG A 114 -7.24 21.35 2.00
CA ARG A 114 -7.17 21.47 3.46
C ARG A 114 -8.51 21.00 3.99
N SER A 115 -8.56 19.80 4.53
CA SER A 115 -9.62 19.40 5.45
C SER A 115 -9.01 18.88 6.75
N PHE A 116 -9.64 19.37 7.82
CA PHE A 116 -9.35 19.26 9.23
C PHE A 116 -10.42 18.31 9.82
N LEU A 117 -10.05 17.55 10.86
CA LEU A 117 -10.88 16.81 11.83
C LEU A 117 -11.44 15.41 11.46
N GLN A 118 -10.62 14.41 11.77
CA GLN A 118 -10.79 13.31 12.76
C GLN A 118 -12.19 12.94 13.28
N GLY A 119 -12.43 11.62 13.36
CA GLY A 119 -13.36 11.04 14.35
C GLY A 119 -14.06 9.72 13.98
N MET A 120 -13.34 8.57 14.01
CA MET A 120 -13.92 7.27 14.44
C MET A 120 -12.82 6.23 14.68
N LEU A 121 -11.81 6.16 13.80
CA LEU A 121 -10.54 5.51 14.10
C LEU A 121 -9.62 6.52 14.79
N ARG A 122 -9.23 6.28 16.05
CA ARG A 122 -8.04 6.96 16.60
C ARG A 122 -6.82 6.24 16.03
N ILE A 123 -6.33 6.69 14.87
CA ILE A 123 -5.14 6.08 14.24
C ILE A 123 -3.85 6.48 14.97
N GLY A 124 -3.90 7.29 16.04
CA GLY A 124 -2.72 7.61 16.87
C GLY A 124 -1.99 6.38 17.43
N ASP A 125 -2.72 5.28 17.66
CA ASP A 125 -2.21 4.09 18.35
C ASP A 125 -1.76 2.98 17.37
N VAL A 126 -1.74 3.22 16.04
CA VAL A 126 -1.34 2.17 15.07
C VAL A 126 0.13 1.82 15.13
N THR A 127 0.95 2.71 15.69
CA THR A 127 2.37 2.46 15.91
C THR A 127 2.66 1.74 17.23
N ASP A 128 1.70 1.60 18.15
CA ASP A 128 1.93 0.98 19.48
C ASP A 128 2.45 -0.46 19.40
N ALA A 129 1.96 -1.20 18.41
CA ALA A 129 2.53 -2.47 17.98
C ALA A 129 2.25 -2.68 16.50
N LEU A 130 3.24 -3.23 15.79
CA LEU A 130 3.14 -3.48 14.36
C LEU A 130 2.85 -4.94 13.99
N HIS A 131 2.59 -5.81 14.97
CA HIS A 131 1.94 -7.11 14.73
C HIS A 131 0.47 -7.01 15.11
N PHE A 132 -0.37 -7.78 14.42
CA PHE A 132 -1.80 -7.89 14.72
C PHE A 132 -2.21 -9.35 14.70
N ILE A 133 -2.60 -9.92 15.83
CA ILE A 133 -2.94 -11.33 15.94
C ILE A 133 -4.20 -11.46 16.77
N ASN A 134 -5.14 -12.28 16.29
CA ASN A 134 -6.37 -12.59 17.01
C ASN A 134 -7.16 -11.34 17.47
N GLY A 135 -7.27 -10.34 16.60
CA GLY A 135 -8.03 -9.12 16.92
C GLY A 135 -7.28 -8.09 17.78
N ALA A 136 -5.99 -8.29 18.05
CA ALA A 136 -5.24 -7.36 18.89
C ALA A 136 -3.89 -7.00 18.27
N GLN A 137 -3.45 -5.77 18.51
CA GLN A 137 -2.06 -5.37 18.30
C GLN A 137 -1.18 -6.08 19.33
N VAL A 138 -0.09 -6.72 18.88
CA VAL A 138 0.80 -7.53 19.73
C VAL A 138 2.23 -7.06 19.59
N ASN A 139 2.92 -6.89 20.72
CA ASN A 139 4.35 -6.61 20.75
C ASN A 139 5.13 -7.91 20.99
N PHE A 140 5.87 -8.33 19.97
CA PHE A 140 6.90 -9.35 20.14
C PHE A 140 8.22 -8.69 20.53
N THR A 141 9.01 -9.39 21.36
CA THR A 141 10.32 -8.93 21.83
C THR A 141 11.43 -9.95 21.55
N SER A 142 11.09 -11.13 21.04
CA SER A 142 12.00 -12.28 20.93
C SER A 142 12.96 -12.20 19.75
N GLY A 143 12.53 -11.60 18.63
CA GLY A 143 13.35 -11.54 17.42
C GLY A 143 14.17 -10.26 17.29
N LYS A 144 14.85 -10.08 16.15
CA LYS A 144 15.74 -8.93 15.95
C LYS A 144 14.95 -7.62 15.89
N LYS A 145 15.37 -6.65 16.71
CA LYS A 145 14.86 -5.27 16.69
C LYS A 145 15.24 -4.55 15.38
N PHE A 146 14.35 -3.71 14.88
CA PHE A 146 14.58 -2.81 13.76
C PHE A 146 13.73 -1.55 13.88
N GLU A 147 14.20 -0.49 13.25
CA GLU A 147 13.52 0.80 13.25
C GLU A 147 12.64 0.93 12.02
N VAL A 148 11.44 1.45 12.23
CA VAL A 148 10.55 1.90 11.17
C VAL A 148 10.73 3.41 11.05
N ILE A 149 11.11 3.86 9.87
CA ILE A 149 11.56 5.24 9.64
C ILE A 149 10.55 5.95 8.73
N GLU A 150 10.17 7.17 9.08
CA GLU A 150 9.40 8.05 8.19
C GLU A 150 10.31 8.49 7.04
N PRO A 151 10.06 8.12 5.78
CA PRO A 151 11.02 8.37 4.70
C PRO A 151 11.29 9.85 4.43
N ARG A 152 10.33 10.73 4.76
CA ARG A 152 10.45 12.17 4.54
C ARG A 152 11.41 12.84 5.53
N SER A 153 11.23 12.56 6.82
CA SER A 153 11.98 13.21 7.90
C SER A 153 13.19 12.39 8.33
N GLY A 154 13.22 11.10 8.00
CA GLY A 154 14.17 10.14 8.55
C GLY A 154 14.02 9.95 10.07
N CYS A 155 13.00 10.54 10.68
CA CYS A 155 12.69 10.31 12.07
C CYS A 155 12.16 8.89 12.24
N LYS A 156 12.53 8.27 13.35
CA LYS A 156 11.95 7.00 13.74
C LYS A 156 10.47 7.17 14.08
N LEU A 157 9.63 6.35 13.44
CA LEU A 157 8.23 6.20 13.78
C LEU A 157 8.08 5.30 14.99
N VAL A 158 8.66 4.09 14.91
CA VAL A 158 8.60 3.13 16.01
C VAL A 158 9.71 2.08 15.90
N ASP A 159 10.04 1.48 17.04
CA ASP A 159 10.85 0.27 17.10
C ASP A 159 9.96 -0.98 16.95
N CYS A 160 10.32 -1.88 16.04
CA CYS A 160 9.64 -3.15 15.86
C CYS A 160 10.61 -4.32 16.07
N HIS A 161 10.13 -5.46 16.56
CA HIS A 161 10.90 -6.71 16.50
C HIS A 161 10.37 -7.58 15.38
N SER A 162 11.29 -8.19 14.64
CA SER A 162 10.95 -9.24 13.67
C SER A 162 10.34 -10.42 14.41
N ALA A 163 9.21 -10.92 13.93
CA ALA A 163 8.65 -12.17 14.42
C ALA A 163 9.63 -13.32 14.14
N THR A 164 9.72 -14.23 15.10
CA THR A 164 10.44 -15.50 15.01
C THR A 164 9.58 -16.55 14.31
N THR A 165 10.18 -17.66 13.86
CA THR A 165 9.44 -18.78 13.27
C THR A 165 8.32 -19.31 14.18
N LYS A 166 8.53 -19.32 15.50
CA LYS A 166 7.53 -19.74 16.49
C LYS A 166 6.34 -18.78 16.56
N GLU A 167 6.60 -17.47 16.50
CA GLU A 167 5.57 -16.43 16.52
C GLU A 167 4.78 -16.40 15.19
N VAL A 168 5.44 -16.66 14.06
CA VAL A 168 4.76 -16.85 12.77
C VAL A 168 3.88 -18.11 12.80
N ALA A 169 4.40 -19.24 13.29
CA ALA A 169 3.63 -20.47 13.44
C ALA A 169 2.41 -20.27 14.35
N TYR A 170 2.55 -19.48 15.42
CA TYR A 170 1.43 -19.09 16.28
C TYR A 170 0.36 -18.28 15.52
N ALA A 171 0.75 -17.31 14.70
CA ALA A 171 -0.19 -16.55 13.87
C ALA A 171 -0.93 -17.45 12.85
N VAL A 172 -0.24 -18.42 12.27
CA VAL A 172 -0.84 -19.42 11.36
C VAL A 172 -1.84 -20.30 12.09
N GLU A 173 -1.51 -20.76 13.30
CA GLU A 173 -2.40 -21.57 14.13
C GLU A 173 -3.68 -20.81 14.53
N VAL A 174 -3.55 -19.52 14.88
CA VAL A 174 -4.68 -18.62 15.13
C VAL A 174 -5.56 -18.49 13.89
N ALA A 175 -4.94 -18.26 12.72
CA ALA A 175 -5.66 -18.16 11.45
C ALA A 175 -6.42 -19.45 11.13
N HIS A 176 -5.77 -20.60 11.32
CA HIS A 176 -6.35 -21.92 11.09
C HIS A 176 -7.61 -22.15 11.94
N LYS A 177 -7.52 -21.88 13.25
CA LYS A 177 -8.68 -22.02 14.17
C LYS A 177 -9.84 -21.10 13.80
N SER A 178 -9.53 -19.88 13.37
CA SER A 178 -10.51 -18.83 13.11
C SER A 178 -11.18 -18.97 11.74
N GLN A 179 -10.49 -19.58 10.77
CA GLN A 179 -10.97 -19.73 9.39
C GLN A 179 -12.32 -20.46 9.30
N SER A 180 -12.52 -21.51 10.09
CA SER A 180 -13.75 -22.30 10.04
C SER A 180 -14.99 -21.47 10.39
N LYS A 181 -14.87 -20.54 11.35
CA LYS A 181 -15.94 -19.61 11.74
C LYS A 181 -16.25 -18.65 10.59
N TRP A 182 -15.22 -18.13 9.93
CA TRP A 182 -15.37 -17.22 8.79
C TRP A 182 -16.01 -17.90 7.58
N TYR A 183 -15.56 -19.09 7.22
CA TYR A 183 -16.11 -19.83 6.08
C TYR A 183 -17.58 -20.22 6.29
N LYS A 184 -17.98 -20.50 7.53
CA LYS A 184 -19.37 -20.82 7.88
C LYS A 184 -20.32 -19.63 7.76
N MET A 185 -19.82 -18.39 7.81
CA MET A 185 -20.63 -17.23 7.43
C MET A 185 -20.96 -17.36 5.96
N GLY A 186 -22.22 -17.36 5.58
CA GLY A 186 -22.64 -17.48 4.19
C GLY A 186 -21.99 -16.40 3.32
N TRP A 187 -21.94 -16.60 1.99
CA TRP A 187 -21.29 -15.65 1.08
C TRP A 187 -21.88 -14.22 1.19
N LEU A 188 -23.18 -14.10 1.47
CA LEU A 188 -23.84 -12.81 1.73
C LEU A 188 -23.32 -12.13 3.00
N GLU A 189 -23.16 -12.88 4.09
CA GLU A 189 -22.66 -12.34 5.37
C GLU A 189 -21.21 -11.89 5.24
N ARG A 190 -20.38 -12.69 4.56
CA ARG A 190 -19.00 -12.29 4.25
C ARG A 190 -18.97 -11.04 3.35
N GLY A 191 -19.82 -11.01 2.33
CA GLY A 191 -19.98 -9.84 1.44
C GLY A 191 -20.36 -8.58 2.20
N ASN A 192 -21.26 -8.67 3.19
CA ASN A 192 -21.64 -7.54 4.04
C ASN A 192 -20.45 -7.00 4.87
N VAL A 193 -19.61 -7.89 5.42
CA VAL A 193 -18.38 -7.45 6.11
C VAL A 193 -17.45 -6.73 5.15
N LEU A 194 -17.21 -7.27 3.95
CA LEU A 194 -16.35 -6.60 2.94
C LEU A 194 -16.93 -5.26 2.45
N LYS A 195 -18.25 -5.15 2.36
CA LYS A 195 -18.93 -3.88 2.09
C LYS A 195 -18.79 -2.88 3.24
N ASN A 196 -18.82 -3.35 4.48
CA ASN A 196 -18.57 -2.48 5.64
C ASN A 196 -17.12 -1.98 5.63
N VAL A 197 -16.15 -2.80 5.22
CA VAL A 197 -14.75 -2.38 5.03
C VAL A 197 -14.69 -1.24 4.04
N SER A 198 -15.28 -1.38 2.85
CA SER A 198 -15.24 -0.31 1.84
C SER A 198 -15.87 0.98 2.36
N GLN A 199 -17.00 0.90 3.08
CA GLN A 199 -17.64 2.06 3.70
C GLN A 199 -16.74 2.76 4.74
N ILE A 200 -16.04 1.99 5.59
CA ILE A 200 -15.11 2.54 6.59
C ILE A 200 -13.93 3.21 5.88
N LEU A 201 -13.35 2.57 4.87
CA LEU A 201 -12.26 3.16 4.07
C LEU A 201 -12.71 4.47 3.40
N THR A 202 -13.93 4.53 2.86
CA THR A 202 -14.50 5.76 2.29
C THR A 202 -14.64 6.86 3.35
N ASN A 203 -15.20 6.53 4.51
CA ASN A 203 -15.45 7.50 5.58
C ASN A 203 -14.15 8.05 6.20
N HIS A 204 -13.07 7.27 6.17
CA HIS A 204 -11.76 7.61 6.76
C HIS A 204 -10.68 7.89 5.72
N CYS A 205 -11.08 8.18 4.47
CA CYS A 205 -10.16 8.28 3.34
C CYS A 205 -8.97 9.21 3.61
N GLU A 206 -9.25 10.43 4.06
CA GLU A 206 -8.23 11.44 4.35
C GLU A 206 -7.24 11.04 5.46
N GLU A 207 -7.73 10.37 6.50
CA GLU A 207 -6.88 9.98 7.63
C GLU A 207 -5.94 8.84 7.23
N ILE A 208 -6.49 7.83 6.55
CA ILE A 208 -5.74 6.66 6.09
C ILE A 208 -4.71 7.06 5.03
N SER A 209 -5.06 7.91 4.07
CA SER A 209 -4.11 8.39 3.05
C SER A 209 -2.96 9.20 3.65
N ARG A 210 -3.17 9.90 4.77
CA ARG A 210 -2.07 10.60 5.49
C ARG A 210 -1.10 9.60 6.10
N TRP A 211 -1.59 8.52 6.68
CA TRP A 211 -0.73 7.46 7.20
C TRP A 211 0.02 6.72 6.11
N GLU A 212 -0.65 6.38 5.01
CA GLU A 212 -0.01 5.78 3.83
C GLU A 212 1.12 6.67 3.30
N SER A 213 0.88 8.00 3.22
CA SER A 213 1.89 8.98 2.80
C SER A 213 3.04 9.11 3.80
N LEU A 214 2.76 9.04 5.11
CA LEU A 214 3.76 9.14 6.17
C LEU A 214 4.64 7.89 6.23
N ASP A 215 4.06 6.70 6.10
CA ASP A 215 4.75 5.41 6.13
C ASP A 215 5.60 5.20 4.86
N SER A 216 5.04 5.49 3.69
CA SER A 216 5.72 5.21 2.40
C SER A 216 6.49 6.39 1.82
N GLY A 217 6.27 7.61 2.32
CA GLY A 217 6.80 8.84 1.75
C GLY A 217 6.13 9.28 0.43
N LYS A 218 5.06 8.59 -0.03
CA LYS A 218 4.39 8.94 -1.29
C LYS A 218 3.62 10.25 -1.17
N PRO A 219 3.43 11.01 -2.26
CA PRO A 219 2.55 12.17 -2.25
C PRO A 219 1.14 11.82 -1.77
N LEU A 220 0.55 12.67 -0.91
CA LEU A 220 -0.79 12.44 -0.36
C LEU A 220 -1.88 12.23 -1.42
N TYR A 221 -1.72 12.80 -2.62
CA TYR A 221 -2.64 12.56 -3.73
C TYR A 221 -2.63 11.11 -4.19
N GLU A 222 -1.44 10.56 -4.42
CA GLU A 222 -1.24 9.17 -4.84
C GLU A 222 -1.81 8.23 -3.77
N ALA A 223 -1.54 8.52 -2.49
CA ALA A 223 -2.13 7.79 -1.37
C ALA A 223 -3.68 7.80 -1.33
N ARG A 224 -4.34 8.82 -1.89
CA ARG A 224 -5.81 8.85 -2.03
C ARG A 224 -6.29 7.98 -3.18
N LEU A 225 -5.58 8.01 -4.31
CA LEU A 225 -5.88 7.16 -5.47
C LEU A 225 -5.70 5.67 -5.12
N ASP A 226 -4.63 5.34 -4.40
CA ASP A 226 -4.38 3.99 -3.89
C ASP A 226 -5.53 3.54 -2.97
N LEU A 227 -5.99 4.42 -2.09
CA LEU A 227 -7.08 4.13 -1.19
C LEU A 227 -8.42 3.99 -1.92
N GLN A 228 -8.67 4.77 -2.98
CA GLN A 228 -9.82 4.57 -3.85
C GLN A 228 -9.77 3.20 -4.51
N SER A 229 -8.61 2.77 -5.01
CA SER A 229 -8.43 1.42 -5.54
C SER A 229 -8.71 0.34 -4.48
N CYS A 230 -8.35 0.58 -3.20
CA CYS A 230 -8.69 -0.32 -2.10
C CYS A 230 -10.20 -0.41 -1.86
N ILE A 231 -10.89 0.73 -1.85
CA ILE A 231 -12.36 0.82 -1.71
C ILE A 231 -13.04 0.03 -2.83
N ASP A 232 -12.63 0.26 -4.08
CA ASP A 232 -13.19 -0.40 -5.25
C ASP A 232 -12.93 -1.91 -5.22
N THR A 233 -11.76 -2.32 -4.76
CA THR A 233 -11.41 -3.73 -4.59
C THR A 233 -12.34 -4.41 -3.59
N PHE A 234 -12.53 -3.84 -2.40
CA PHE A 234 -13.44 -4.42 -1.41
C PHE A 234 -14.89 -4.41 -1.87
N ASN A 235 -15.34 -3.35 -2.56
CA ASN A 235 -16.68 -3.28 -3.16
C ASN A 235 -16.88 -4.38 -4.22
N TYR A 236 -15.89 -4.59 -5.09
CA TYR A 236 -15.92 -5.64 -6.10
C TYR A 236 -16.04 -7.03 -5.46
N PHE A 237 -15.17 -7.33 -4.50
CA PHE A 237 -15.15 -8.64 -3.84
C PHE A 237 -16.32 -8.87 -2.87
N ALA A 238 -16.94 -7.80 -2.35
CA ALA A 238 -18.19 -7.89 -1.59
C ALA A 238 -19.35 -8.45 -2.42
N GLY A 239 -19.36 -8.18 -3.73
CA GLY A 239 -20.38 -8.65 -4.67
C GLY A 239 -20.09 -10.01 -5.32
N LEU A 240 -18.92 -10.62 -5.06
CA LEU A 240 -18.44 -11.78 -5.83
C LEU A 240 -19.20 -13.09 -5.55
N GLY A 241 -20.08 -13.13 -4.55
CA GLY A 241 -20.66 -14.39 -4.05
C GLY A 241 -21.32 -15.28 -5.11
N GLN A 242 -21.98 -14.71 -6.12
CA GLN A 242 -22.57 -15.49 -7.21
C GLN A 242 -21.52 -16.15 -8.12
N ALA A 243 -20.38 -15.49 -8.34
CA ALA A 243 -19.28 -16.04 -9.14
C ALA A 243 -18.50 -17.16 -8.42
N LEU A 244 -18.76 -17.36 -7.12
CA LEU A 244 -18.18 -18.45 -6.32
C LEU A 244 -19.01 -19.74 -6.36
N MET A 245 -20.13 -19.76 -7.09
CA MET A 245 -20.93 -20.97 -7.26
C MET A 245 -20.14 -22.03 -8.06
N GLY A 246 -20.43 -23.29 -7.76
CA GLY A 246 -20.01 -24.41 -8.60
C GLY A 246 -21.07 -24.73 -9.66
N ASP A 247 -20.80 -25.76 -10.44
CA ASP A 247 -21.58 -26.13 -11.61
C ASP A 247 -22.28 -27.47 -11.38
N HIS A 248 -23.49 -27.61 -11.93
CA HIS A 248 -24.11 -28.92 -12.07
C HIS A 248 -23.68 -29.54 -13.40
N ILE A 249 -23.26 -30.81 -13.37
CA ILE A 249 -22.76 -31.52 -14.55
C ILE A 249 -23.83 -32.53 -14.99
N PRO A 250 -24.44 -32.37 -16.18
CA PRO A 250 -25.46 -33.29 -16.66
C PRO A 250 -24.81 -34.62 -17.08
N LEU A 251 -25.01 -35.65 -16.26
CA LEU A 251 -24.57 -37.03 -16.55
C LEU A 251 -25.74 -37.87 -17.11
N GLN A 252 -25.45 -39.12 -17.46
CA GLN A 252 -26.45 -40.10 -17.90
C GLN A 252 -27.51 -40.36 -16.80
N GLN A 253 -28.61 -41.02 -17.16
CA GLN A 253 -29.67 -41.40 -16.20
C GLN A 253 -29.07 -42.07 -14.96
N ASP A 254 -29.63 -41.73 -13.80
CA ASP A 254 -29.24 -42.19 -12.46
C ASP A 254 -27.88 -41.71 -11.92
N LEU A 255 -27.20 -40.76 -12.59
CA LEU A 255 -25.96 -40.15 -12.11
C LEU A 255 -26.14 -38.65 -11.81
N PHE A 256 -25.65 -38.19 -10.65
CA PHE A 256 -25.66 -36.80 -10.23
C PHE A 256 -24.24 -36.31 -9.95
N ALA A 257 -23.83 -35.20 -10.56
CA ALA A 257 -22.53 -34.60 -10.31
C ALA A 257 -22.64 -33.07 -10.22
N TYR A 258 -21.87 -32.50 -9.30
CA TYR A 258 -21.72 -31.06 -9.14
C TYR A 258 -20.30 -30.74 -8.69
N THR A 259 -19.87 -29.51 -8.96
CA THR A 259 -18.63 -28.95 -8.41
C THR A 259 -18.97 -28.00 -7.27
N LYS A 260 -18.02 -27.81 -6.35
CA LYS A 260 -18.11 -26.81 -5.29
C LYS A 260 -16.79 -26.09 -5.20
N ARG A 261 -16.83 -24.77 -5.06
CA ARG A 261 -15.65 -23.97 -4.75
C ARG A 261 -15.51 -23.86 -3.24
N GLU A 262 -14.39 -24.31 -2.71
CA GLU A 262 -14.09 -24.27 -1.28
C GLU A 262 -12.85 -23.39 -1.04
N PRO A 263 -12.75 -22.73 0.13
CA PRO A 263 -11.53 -22.01 0.48
C PRO A 263 -10.35 -22.97 0.58
N PHE A 264 -9.15 -22.46 0.29
CA PHE A 264 -7.89 -23.17 0.55
C PHE A 264 -7.60 -23.31 2.04
N GLY A 265 -8.12 -22.41 2.87
CA GLY A 265 -7.90 -22.42 4.33
C GLY A 265 -7.11 -21.19 4.79
N VAL A 266 -5.89 -21.40 5.28
CA VAL A 266 -4.98 -20.31 5.67
C VAL A 266 -4.11 -19.92 4.49
N VAL A 267 -4.08 -18.62 4.14
CA VAL A 267 -3.26 -18.10 3.04
C VAL A 267 -2.21 -17.13 3.57
N GLY A 268 -0.95 -17.37 3.25
CA GLY A 268 0.15 -16.44 3.49
C GLY A 268 0.21 -15.40 2.37
N CYS A 269 0.29 -14.11 2.71
CA CYS A 269 0.33 -13.02 1.74
C CYS A 269 1.50 -12.09 2.05
N ILE A 270 2.36 -11.84 1.06
CA ILE A 270 3.55 -10.99 1.22
C ILE A 270 3.35 -9.67 0.48
N GLY A 271 3.57 -8.57 1.19
CA GLY A 271 3.39 -7.19 0.71
C GLY A 271 4.69 -6.53 0.25
N ALA A 272 4.58 -5.69 -0.78
CA ALA A 272 5.64 -4.79 -1.23
C ALA A 272 5.51 -3.40 -0.56
N TRP A 273 6.51 -2.54 -0.75
CA TRP A 273 6.59 -1.24 -0.06
C TRP A 273 6.10 -0.02 -0.84
N ASN A 274 5.93 -0.15 -2.16
CA ASN A 274 5.56 0.96 -3.04
C ASN A 274 4.06 1.29 -2.96
N TYR A 275 3.22 0.27 -2.84
CA TYR A 275 1.77 0.41 -2.63
C TYR A 275 1.30 -0.46 -1.45
N PRO A 276 1.75 -0.17 -0.22
CA PRO A 276 1.61 -1.09 0.91
C PRO A 276 0.15 -1.40 1.25
N LEU A 277 -0.74 -0.39 1.27
CA LEU A 277 -2.16 -0.64 1.53
C LEU A 277 -2.88 -1.35 0.36
N GLN A 278 -2.59 -0.92 -0.87
CA GLN A 278 -3.24 -1.44 -2.08
C GLN A 278 -2.83 -2.90 -2.35
N THR A 279 -1.54 -3.21 -2.28
CA THR A 279 -1.05 -4.58 -2.46
C THR A 279 -1.51 -5.53 -1.36
N CYS A 280 -1.79 -5.00 -0.16
CA CYS A 280 -2.44 -5.75 0.91
C CYS A 280 -3.88 -6.05 0.52
N THR A 281 -4.66 -5.02 0.18
CA THR A 281 -6.07 -5.12 -0.18
C THR A 281 -6.31 -6.07 -1.36
N TRP A 282 -5.50 -5.99 -2.42
CA TRP A 282 -5.60 -6.87 -3.59
C TRP A 282 -5.43 -8.36 -3.28
N LYS A 283 -4.74 -8.70 -2.18
CA LYS A 283 -4.58 -10.10 -1.75
C LYS A 283 -5.63 -10.50 -0.73
N VAL A 284 -5.92 -9.60 0.21
CA VAL A 284 -6.79 -9.86 1.35
C VAL A 284 -8.26 -9.93 0.92
N ALA A 285 -8.74 -8.98 0.12
CA ALA A 285 -10.14 -8.94 -0.30
C ALA A 285 -10.60 -10.24 -1.02
N PRO A 286 -9.89 -10.74 -2.06
CA PRO A 286 -10.28 -12.01 -2.69
C PRO A 286 -10.16 -13.20 -1.74
N ALA A 287 -9.10 -13.26 -0.92
CA ALA A 287 -8.92 -14.35 0.04
C ALA A 287 -10.09 -14.43 1.02
N LEU A 288 -10.49 -13.30 1.60
CA LEU A 288 -11.61 -13.20 2.53
C LEU A 288 -12.96 -13.49 1.87
N ALA A 289 -13.21 -12.99 0.65
CA ALA A 289 -14.45 -13.26 -0.08
C ALA A 289 -14.67 -14.77 -0.29
N CYS A 290 -13.60 -15.48 -0.66
CA CYS A 290 -13.59 -16.93 -0.82
C CYS A 290 -13.68 -17.71 0.50
N GLY A 291 -13.64 -17.05 1.67
CA GLY A 291 -13.74 -17.69 2.98
C GLY A 291 -12.41 -18.17 3.56
N ASN A 292 -11.28 -17.71 3.04
CA ASN A 292 -9.97 -17.99 3.62
C ASN A 292 -9.69 -17.11 4.84
N SER A 293 -8.76 -17.55 5.69
CA SER A 293 -8.07 -16.67 6.64
C SER A 293 -6.71 -16.27 6.06
N VAL A 294 -6.14 -15.17 6.53
CA VAL A 294 -4.93 -14.59 5.97
C VAL A 294 -3.91 -14.28 7.07
N VAL A 295 -2.66 -14.64 6.81
CA VAL A 295 -1.49 -14.13 7.53
C VAL A 295 -0.71 -13.24 6.56
N TYR A 296 -0.71 -11.94 6.82
CA TYR A 296 -0.07 -10.94 5.98
C TYR A 296 1.28 -10.51 6.52
N LYS A 297 2.30 -10.53 5.67
CA LYS A 297 3.65 -10.04 5.96
C LYS A 297 3.93 -8.79 5.13
N PRO A 298 3.78 -7.57 5.67
CA PRO A 298 4.12 -6.36 4.94
C PRO A 298 5.64 -6.23 4.75
N SER A 299 6.03 -5.24 3.96
CA SER A 299 7.42 -4.80 3.89
C SER A 299 7.83 -4.15 5.22
N PRO A 300 9.05 -4.42 5.74
CA PRO A 300 9.54 -3.74 6.94
C PRO A 300 9.78 -2.23 6.73
N LEU A 301 9.77 -1.76 5.47
CA LEU A 301 9.89 -0.34 5.13
C LEU A 301 8.57 0.43 5.27
N THR A 302 7.43 -0.26 5.17
CA THR A 302 6.09 0.32 5.18
C THR A 302 5.09 -0.60 5.91
N PRO A 303 5.31 -0.84 7.22
CA PRO A 303 4.54 -1.81 7.97
C PRO A 303 3.19 -1.28 8.48
N VAL A 304 2.98 0.04 8.50
CA VAL A 304 1.86 0.68 9.22
C VAL A 304 0.53 0.44 8.50
N SER A 305 0.52 0.50 7.18
CA SER A 305 -0.71 0.36 6.37
C SER A 305 -1.45 -0.95 6.60
N ALA A 306 -0.71 -2.05 6.83
CA ALA A 306 -1.32 -3.35 7.13
C ALA A 306 -2.06 -3.36 8.47
N ILE A 307 -1.58 -2.61 9.46
CA ILE A 307 -2.21 -2.49 10.79
C ILE A 307 -3.47 -1.63 10.71
N ILE A 308 -3.45 -0.58 9.89
CA ILE A 308 -4.65 0.20 9.61
C ILE A 308 -5.72 -0.70 8.98
N LEU A 309 -5.37 -1.49 7.98
CA LEU A 309 -6.32 -2.42 7.37
C LEU A 309 -6.84 -3.46 8.38
N ALA A 310 -5.98 -3.97 9.28
CA ALA A 310 -6.38 -4.91 10.32
C ALA A 310 -7.46 -4.33 11.23
N LYS A 311 -7.29 -3.08 11.70
CA LYS A 311 -8.28 -2.36 12.50
C LYS A 311 -9.57 -2.14 11.72
N VAL A 312 -9.48 -1.70 10.46
CA VAL A 312 -10.66 -1.50 9.60
C VAL A 312 -11.44 -2.80 9.43
N LEU A 313 -10.76 -3.92 9.15
CA LEU A 313 -11.39 -5.24 9.02
C LEU A 313 -12.09 -5.67 10.32
N GLN A 314 -11.43 -5.48 11.46
CA GLN A 314 -12.02 -5.77 12.76
C GLN A 314 -13.28 -4.92 13.01
N PHE A 315 -13.22 -3.60 12.79
CA PHE A 315 -14.37 -2.72 12.94
C PHE A 315 -15.51 -3.04 11.96
N ALA A 316 -15.20 -3.58 10.79
CA ALA A 316 -16.19 -4.03 9.82
C ALA A 316 -16.93 -5.32 10.24
N GLY A 317 -16.48 -5.97 11.32
CA GLY A 317 -17.05 -7.21 11.83
C GLY A 317 -16.35 -8.48 11.36
N LEU A 318 -15.13 -8.38 10.83
CA LEU A 318 -14.33 -9.57 10.54
C LEU A 318 -14.02 -10.30 11.85
N PRO A 319 -14.28 -11.63 11.95
CA PRO A 319 -13.97 -12.37 13.18
C PRO A 319 -12.47 -12.29 13.53
N ASP A 320 -12.19 -12.18 14.81
CA ASP A 320 -10.82 -12.16 15.32
C ASP A 320 -10.04 -13.39 14.83
N GLY A 321 -8.78 -13.16 14.46
CA GLY A 321 -7.87 -14.19 13.97
C GLY A 321 -8.06 -14.56 12.50
N VAL A 322 -9.07 -14.06 11.80
CA VAL A 322 -9.23 -14.32 10.35
C VAL A 322 -8.20 -13.53 9.53
N PHE A 323 -7.84 -12.32 9.97
CA PHE A 323 -6.74 -11.54 9.39
C PHE A 323 -5.69 -11.27 10.47
N ASN A 324 -4.44 -11.65 10.19
CA ASN A 324 -3.30 -11.45 11.08
C ASN A 324 -2.17 -10.79 10.31
N VAL A 325 -1.37 -9.96 10.99
CA VAL A 325 -0.23 -9.25 10.44
C VAL A 325 1.01 -9.61 11.25
N VAL A 326 2.07 -10.05 10.57
CA VAL A 326 3.36 -10.37 11.20
C VAL A 326 4.51 -9.64 10.49
N GLN A 327 5.32 -8.93 11.26
CA GLN A 327 6.50 -8.20 10.76
C GLN A 327 7.71 -9.11 10.72
N VAL A 328 8.36 -9.23 9.56
CA VAL A 328 9.62 -9.97 9.43
C VAL A 328 10.60 -9.14 8.61
N LYS A 329 11.77 -8.84 9.19
CA LYS A 329 12.76 -7.89 8.63
C LYS A 329 13.43 -8.39 7.34
N PHE A 330 13.52 -9.71 7.15
CA PHE A 330 14.14 -10.32 5.97
C PHE A 330 13.31 -11.51 5.48
N PHE A 331 13.47 -11.89 4.21
CA PHE A 331 13.01 -13.19 3.69
C PHE A 331 13.70 -14.31 4.48
N ALA A 332 13.19 -14.63 5.67
CA ALA A 332 13.30 -15.99 6.13
C ALA A 332 12.45 -16.78 5.14
N VAL A 333 13.10 -17.61 4.33
CA VAL A 333 12.45 -18.61 3.50
C VAL A 333 11.42 -19.31 4.41
N LEU A 334 10.14 -19.14 4.09
CA LEU A 334 9.02 -19.78 4.78
C LEU A 334 9.07 -21.28 4.50
#